data_AF-A0A9D5J4A1-F1
#
_entry.id   AF-A0A9D5J4A1-F1
#
_cell.length_a   1.000
_cell.length_b   1.000
_cell.length_c   1.000
_cell.angle_alpha   90.00
_cell.angle_beta   90.00
_cell.angle_gamma   90.00
#
_symmetry.space_group_name_H-M   'P 1'
#
loop_
_entity.id
_entity.type
_entity.pdbx_description
1 polymer ?
#
loop_
_entity_poly.entity_id
_entity_poly.type
_entity_poly.pdbx_seq_one_letter_code
_entity_poly.pdbx_strand_id
1 'polypeptide(L)'
;MRKLLLLSLFLVMAIVSRAQGNNFFAVHEGIYFRCEIVDAVNKKISIAPDQLHYASTYPGIRNLIIPEKLTAPSGIEYTVTAIGDSRCIFERVVDLEEVTFPKTIEHMGWVCAYRFQDTNKLRKITIQALKSHNGVIFGGQGNTPLEIRLPMTTLPENTMSGVPLPAYQLNDMNLDSVHVFVPVDYSYLYKSSPWWSIDSKAYVSVPYYEELKIGPNGYTSYYLENENFEVPTGSTAYIIKGAINRLNYTGDAVVEAFPAGSIIPKQTGFILSGTAGSTVAYRACVDGPEVDVIGNLLVGTATEQEFSGAGYKYYIFGNGSEGQGFYHQGTRKGNSMKVGAHRAGLKLPTTGFSPAKPFVFNFEEAVRNTVTGISTVKTESAAKDAPIYNLQGCRVTNPTNGIYIVNGKKVLIKK
;
A
#
# COMPACT_ATOMS: atom_id res chain seq x y z
N MET A 1 -22.04 -25.95 -76.18
CA MET A 1 -22.89 -24.93 -75.54
C MET A 1 -23.84 -25.65 -74.58
N ARG A 2 -23.59 -25.55 -73.25
CA ARG A 2 -24.40 -24.75 -72.28
C ARG A 2 -25.83 -25.35 -72.12
N LYS A 3 -26.34 -25.80 -70.97
CA LYS A 3 -26.09 -25.56 -69.52
C LYS A 3 -26.64 -26.79 -68.75
N LEU A 4 -25.89 -27.37 -67.83
CA LEU A 4 -26.10 -27.30 -66.37
C LEU A 4 -27.56 -27.22 -65.90
N LEU A 5 -28.10 -28.35 -65.45
CA LEU A 5 -29.20 -28.40 -64.48
C LEU A 5 -28.62 -28.10 -63.09
N LEU A 6 -29.12 -27.04 -62.45
CA LEU A 6 -29.06 -26.89 -61.00
C LEU A 6 -30.08 -27.86 -60.38
N LEU A 7 -29.59 -28.86 -59.65
CA LEU A 7 -30.37 -29.49 -58.59
C LEU A 7 -29.58 -29.25 -57.29
N SER A 8 -30.07 -28.31 -56.49
CA SER A 8 -29.59 -28.03 -55.14
C SER A 8 -29.93 -29.21 -54.24
N LEU A 9 -29.00 -30.17 -54.12
CA LEU A 9 -29.08 -31.23 -53.13
C LEU A 9 -28.58 -30.66 -51.80
N PHE A 10 -29.51 -30.42 -50.88
CA PHE A 10 -29.24 -30.21 -49.46
C PHE A 10 -28.54 -31.45 -48.90
N LEU A 11 -27.21 -31.46 -48.90
CA LEU A 11 -26.46 -32.41 -48.09
C LEU A 11 -26.30 -31.79 -46.70
N VAL A 12 -27.29 -32.05 -45.84
CA VAL A 12 -27.12 -31.98 -44.39
C VAL A 12 -26.11 -33.07 -44.05
N MET A 13 -24.82 -32.74 -44.13
CA MET A 13 -23.80 -33.48 -43.40
C MET A 13 -24.03 -33.14 -41.93
N ALA A 14 -24.88 -33.94 -41.29
CA ALA A 14 -24.79 -34.20 -39.87
C ALA A 14 -23.39 -34.78 -39.62
N ILE A 15 -22.41 -33.89 -39.43
CA ILE A 15 -21.22 -34.25 -38.70
C ILE A 15 -21.71 -34.39 -37.26
N VAL A 16 -22.12 -35.61 -36.93
CA VAL A 16 -22.00 -36.12 -35.57
C VAL A 16 -20.51 -36.09 -35.28
N SER A 17 -20.03 -34.93 -34.83
CA SER A 17 -18.73 -34.83 -34.21
C SER A 17 -18.90 -35.56 -32.88
N ARG A 18 -18.49 -36.83 -32.93
CA ARG A 18 -17.95 -37.59 -31.80
C ARG A 18 -17.38 -36.60 -30.78
N ALA A 19 -17.74 -36.77 -29.51
CA ALA A 19 -17.28 -35.99 -28.37
C ALA A 19 -15.89 -35.37 -28.66
N GLN A 20 -15.88 -34.06 -29.00
CA GLN A 20 -14.62 -33.32 -29.01
C GLN A 20 -14.07 -33.49 -27.60
N GLY A 21 -12.81 -33.89 -27.48
CA GLY A 21 -12.17 -33.98 -26.16
C GLY A 21 -12.49 -32.72 -25.36
N ASN A 22 -12.58 -32.84 -24.04
CA ASN A 22 -12.83 -31.70 -23.16
C ASN A 22 -11.67 -30.69 -23.17
N ASN A 23 -10.83 -30.67 -24.21
CA ASN A 23 -9.69 -29.81 -24.35
C ASN A 23 -9.48 -29.36 -25.81
N PHE A 24 -8.73 -28.26 -25.97
CA PHE A 24 -8.23 -27.77 -27.23
C PHE A 24 -6.90 -27.03 -27.01
N PHE A 25 -6.24 -26.63 -28.09
CA PHE A 25 -5.03 -25.82 -28.03
C PHE A 25 -5.30 -24.43 -28.57
N ALA A 26 -4.71 -23.43 -27.94
CA ALA A 26 -4.76 -22.05 -28.39
C ALA A 26 -3.40 -21.38 -28.21
N VAL A 27 -3.17 -20.32 -28.97
CA VAL A 27 -1.92 -19.57 -28.95
C VAL A 27 -2.21 -18.13 -28.57
N HIS A 28 -1.40 -17.58 -27.68
CA HIS A 28 -1.47 -16.19 -27.27
C HIS A 28 -0.06 -15.63 -27.12
N GLU A 29 0.23 -14.53 -27.81
CA GLU A 29 1.59 -13.95 -27.89
C GLU A 29 2.67 -14.98 -28.32
N GLY A 30 2.28 -15.97 -29.13
CA GLY A 30 3.16 -17.06 -29.54
C GLY A 30 3.34 -18.18 -28.51
N ILE A 31 2.78 -18.05 -27.30
CA ILE A 31 2.79 -19.07 -26.26
C ILE A 31 1.65 -20.06 -26.51
N TYR A 32 1.98 -21.35 -26.48
CA TYR A 32 1.02 -22.44 -26.69
C TYR A 32 0.39 -22.88 -25.37
N PHE A 33 -0.93 -22.84 -25.31
CA PHE A 33 -1.72 -23.27 -24.16
C PHE A 33 -2.57 -24.49 -24.48
N ARG A 34 -2.53 -25.47 -23.58
CA ARG A 34 -3.57 -26.50 -23.47
C ARG A 34 -4.74 -25.89 -22.70
N CYS A 35 -5.91 -25.88 -23.32
CA CYS A 35 -7.16 -25.37 -22.75
C CYS A 35 -8.06 -26.54 -22.40
N GLU A 36 -8.53 -26.63 -21.17
CA GLU A 36 -9.49 -27.64 -20.70
C GLU A 36 -10.82 -26.97 -20.39
N ILE A 37 -11.92 -27.49 -20.97
CA ILE A 37 -13.27 -27.00 -20.75
C ILE A 37 -13.74 -27.49 -19.38
N VAL A 38 -13.73 -26.58 -18.40
CA VAL A 38 -14.17 -26.87 -17.03
C VAL A 38 -15.66 -26.61 -16.84
N ASP A 39 -16.26 -25.75 -17.67
CA ASP A 39 -17.70 -25.50 -17.70
C ASP A 39 -18.12 -25.18 -19.13
N ALA A 40 -18.65 -26.19 -19.84
CA ALA A 40 -19.09 -26.02 -21.22
C ALA A 40 -20.32 -25.10 -21.34
N VAL A 41 -21.18 -25.06 -20.32
CA VAL A 41 -22.42 -24.27 -20.33
C VAL A 41 -22.11 -22.79 -20.19
N ASN A 42 -21.26 -22.44 -19.22
CA ASN A 42 -20.83 -21.06 -18.97
C ASN A 42 -19.58 -20.66 -19.78
N LYS A 43 -19.12 -21.53 -20.68
CA LYS A 43 -17.94 -21.33 -21.55
C LYS A 43 -16.68 -20.96 -20.76
N LYS A 44 -16.37 -21.71 -19.70
CA LYS A 44 -15.16 -21.52 -18.91
C LYS A 44 -14.11 -22.57 -19.23
N ILE A 45 -12.85 -22.12 -19.26
CA ILE A 45 -11.69 -22.98 -19.47
C ILE A 45 -10.63 -22.78 -18.37
N SER A 46 -9.90 -23.86 -18.10
CA SER A 46 -8.60 -23.84 -17.44
C SER A 46 -7.50 -23.85 -18.50
N ILE A 47 -6.41 -23.12 -18.29
CA ILE A 47 -5.24 -23.15 -19.17
C ILE A 47 -4.01 -23.68 -18.45
N ALA A 48 -3.16 -24.38 -19.19
CA ALA A 48 -1.86 -24.85 -18.74
C ALA A 48 -0.86 -24.80 -19.90
N PRO A 49 0.46 -24.81 -19.63
CA PRO A 49 1.46 -24.97 -20.68
C PRO A 49 1.18 -26.18 -21.56
N ASP A 50 1.31 -26.03 -22.88
CA ASP A 50 1.21 -27.16 -23.80
C ASP A 50 2.43 -28.08 -23.69
N GLN A 51 2.18 -29.36 -23.42
CA GLN A 51 3.23 -30.37 -23.26
C GLN A 51 3.96 -30.69 -24.57
N LEU A 52 3.31 -30.48 -25.72
CA LEU A 52 3.91 -30.77 -27.02
C LEU A 52 5.01 -29.76 -27.39
N HIS A 53 4.99 -28.58 -26.77
CA HIS A 53 5.90 -27.47 -27.06
C HIS A 53 6.86 -27.18 -25.90
N TYR A 54 7.12 -28.16 -25.04
CA TYR A 54 8.00 -27.98 -23.87
C TYR A 54 9.44 -27.57 -24.17
N ALA A 55 9.94 -27.84 -25.38
CA ALA A 55 11.28 -27.40 -25.79
C ALA A 55 11.32 -25.92 -26.22
N SER A 56 10.18 -25.33 -26.58
CA SER A 56 10.08 -23.98 -27.14
C SER A 56 10.44 -22.91 -26.11
N THR A 57 11.18 -21.90 -26.52
CA THR A 57 11.44 -20.69 -25.70
C THR A 57 10.73 -19.50 -26.32
N TYR A 58 10.33 -18.55 -25.50
CA TYR A 58 9.56 -17.38 -25.92
C TYR A 58 10.34 -16.10 -25.58
N PRO A 59 11.33 -15.69 -26.40
CA PRO A 59 12.10 -14.47 -26.20
C PRO A 59 11.31 -13.22 -26.58
N GLY A 60 11.71 -12.07 -26.05
CA GLY A 60 11.15 -10.75 -26.39
C GLY A 60 9.88 -10.35 -25.62
N ILE A 61 9.20 -11.27 -24.95
CA ILE A 61 8.03 -10.97 -24.10
C ILE A 61 8.51 -10.50 -22.74
N ARG A 62 8.43 -9.19 -22.48
CA ARG A 62 8.80 -8.60 -21.19
C ARG A 62 7.63 -8.46 -20.22
N ASN A 63 6.44 -8.20 -20.73
CA ASN A 63 5.23 -8.04 -19.94
C ASN A 63 4.18 -8.99 -20.50
N LEU A 64 3.80 -10.00 -19.72
CA LEU A 64 2.79 -10.97 -20.13
C LEU A 64 1.48 -10.70 -19.38
N ILE A 65 0.39 -10.51 -20.13
CA ILE A 65 -0.96 -10.52 -19.57
C ILE A 65 -1.57 -11.88 -19.92
N ILE A 66 -1.93 -12.66 -18.90
CA ILE A 66 -2.62 -13.93 -19.14
C ILE A 66 -3.97 -13.64 -19.83
N PRO A 67 -4.32 -14.35 -20.93
CA PRO A 67 -5.50 -14.02 -21.71
C PRO A 67 -6.77 -14.19 -20.90
N GLU A 68 -7.69 -13.23 -20.98
CA GLU A 68 -9.04 -13.35 -20.38
C GLU A 68 -9.91 -14.36 -21.14
N LYS A 69 -9.64 -14.55 -22.43
CA LYS A 69 -10.43 -15.40 -23.33
C LYS A 69 -9.56 -16.07 -24.38
N LEU A 70 -9.95 -17.26 -24.80
CA LEU A 70 -9.34 -17.99 -25.92
C LEU A 70 -10.43 -18.63 -26.77
N THR A 71 -10.16 -18.76 -28.07
CA THR A 71 -11.10 -19.30 -29.06
C THR A 71 -10.69 -20.72 -29.44
N ALA A 72 -11.62 -21.66 -29.31
CA ALA A 72 -11.43 -23.04 -29.76
C ALA A 72 -11.43 -23.14 -31.30
N PRO A 73 -10.87 -24.21 -31.90
CA PRO A 73 -10.93 -24.42 -33.35
C PRO A 73 -12.35 -24.45 -33.94
N SER A 74 -13.36 -24.74 -33.10
CA SER A 74 -14.78 -24.66 -33.47
C SER A 74 -15.30 -23.22 -33.64
N GLY A 75 -14.51 -22.20 -33.29
CA GLY A 75 -14.90 -20.80 -33.27
C GLY A 75 -15.58 -20.36 -31.97
N ILE A 76 -15.77 -21.27 -31.00
CA ILE A 76 -16.36 -20.93 -29.70
C ILE A 76 -15.31 -20.21 -28.84
N GLU A 77 -15.66 -19.02 -28.36
CA GLU A 77 -14.87 -18.27 -27.39
C GLU A 77 -15.19 -18.74 -25.96
N TYR A 78 -14.15 -19.02 -25.18
CA TYR A 78 -14.22 -19.39 -23.77
C TYR A 78 -13.49 -18.36 -22.91
N THR A 79 -14.05 -18.08 -21.73
CA THR A 79 -13.39 -17.28 -20.68
C THR A 79 -12.37 -18.14 -19.93
N VAL A 80 -11.15 -17.63 -19.80
CA VAL A 80 -10.11 -18.25 -18.98
C VAL A 80 -10.40 -17.95 -17.52
N THR A 81 -10.74 -18.97 -16.76
CA THR A 81 -11.09 -18.83 -15.34
C THR A 81 -10.20 -19.61 -14.40
N ALA A 82 -9.31 -20.46 -14.92
CA ALA A 82 -8.40 -21.21 -14.09
C ALA A 82 -7.03 -21.38 -14.75
N ILE A 83 -6.00 -21.53 -13.91
CA ILE A 83 -4.68 -21.99 -14.32
C ILE A 83 -4.48 -23.39 -13.75
N GLY A 84 -4.19 -24.38 -14.59
CA GLY A 84 -4.14 -25.79 -14.18
C GLY A 84 -2.92 -26.16 -13.33
N ASP A 85 -3.02 -27.30 -12.63
CA ASP A 85 -2.01 -27.86 -11.70
C ASP A 85 -0.71 -28.39 -12.34
N SER A 86 -0.48 -28.12 -13.63
CA SER A 86 0.59 -28.81 -14.37
C SER A 86 1.97 -28.23 -14.10
N ARG A 87 2.16 -26.93 -14.38
CA ARG A 87 3.44 -26.20 -14.35
C ARG A 87 3.18 -24.69 -14.36
N CYS A 88 4.24 -23.91 -14.15
CA CYS A 88 4.18 -22.46 -14.30
C CYS A 88 3.72 -22.07 -15.71
N ILE A 89 2.69 -21.22 -15.78
CA ILE A 89 2.06 -20.80 -17.04
C ILE A 89 2.99 -19.98 -17.93
N PHE A 90 4.02 -19.38 -17.35
CA PHE A 90 4.99 -18.52 -18.02
C PHE A 90 6.42 -19.10 -18.00
N GLU A 91 6.56 -20.41 -17.75
CA GLU A 91 7.83 -21.11 -17.94
C GLU A 91 8.36 -20.85 -19.37
N ARG A 92 9.69 -20.70 -19.52
CA ARG A 92 10.38 -20.48 -20.80
C ARG A 92 10.13 -19.14 -21.50
N VAL A 93 9.46 -18.20 -20.83
CA VAL A 93 9.37 -16.80 -21.28
C VAL A 93 10.61 -16.03 -20.80
N VAL A 94 11.70 -16.15 -21.57
CA VAL A 94 13.07 -15.87 -21.08
C VAL A 94 13.39 -14.41 -20.77
N ASP A 95 12.62 -13.48 -21.34
CA ASP A 95 12.77 -12.04 -21.13
C ASP A 95 11.72 -11.45 -20.19
N LEU A 96 10.92 -12.29 -19.52
CA LEU A 96 9.79 -11.86 -18.70
C LEU A 96 10.26 -11.02 -17.51
N GLU A 97 9.73 -9.81 -17.40
CA GLU A 97 9.93 -8.89 -16.29
C GLU A 97 8.67 -8.82 -15.42
N GLU A 98 7.48 -8.84 -16.02
CA GLU A 98 6.20 -8.68 -15.32
C GLU A 98 5.11 -9.61 -15.87
N VAL A 99 4.30 -10.18 -14.99
CA VAL A 99 3.12 -10.98 -15.38
C VAL A 99 1.87 -10.54 -14.63
N THR A 100 0.75 -10.44 -15.35
CA THR A 100 -0.56 -10.10 -14.79
C THR A 100 -1.58 -11.19 -15.08
N PHE A 101 -2.17 -11.74 -14.03
CA PHE A 101 -3.33 -12.63 -14.08
C PHE A 101 -4.60 -11.76 -13.99
N PRO A 102 -5.48 -11.80 -14.99
CA PRO A 102 -6.64 -10.91 -15.06
C PRO A 102 -7.72 -11.29 -14.04
N LYS A 103 -8.72 -10.41 -13.86
CA LYS A 103 -9.84 -10.61 -12.93
C LYS A 103 -10.71 -11.83 -13.26
N THR A 104 -10.61 -12.39 -14.46
CA THR A 104 -11.36 -13.59 -14.84
C THR A 104 -10.84 -14.85 -14.15
N ILE A 105 -9.60 -14.84 -13.63
CA ILE A 105 -9.02 -15.98 -12.94
C ILE A 105 -9.70 -16.17 -11.58
N GLU A 106 -10.36 -17.32 -11.43
CA GLU A 106 -11.08 -17.72 -10.22
C GLU A 106 -10.26 -18.75 -9.42
N HIS A 107 -9.50 -19.62 -10.09
CA HIS A 107 -8.73 -20.70 -9.46
C HIS A 107 -7.29 -20.79 -9.99
N MET A 108 -6.34 -21.02 -9.10
CA MET A 108 -4.93 -21.22 -9.45
C MET A 108 -4.39 -22.53 -8.91
N GLY A 109 -3.95 -23.38 -9.82
CA GLY A 109 -3.42 -24.69 -9.51
C GLY A 109 -2.01 -24.65 -8.91
N TRP A 110 -1.56 -25.83 -8.50
CA TRP A 110 -0.22 -26.07 -7.95
C TRP A 110 0.88 -25.54 -8.88
N VAL A 111 1.78 -24.71 -8.33
CA VAL A 111 3.02 -24.22 -8.96
C VAL A 111 2.80 -23.38 -10.23
N CYS A 112 1.56 -22.92 -10.45
CA CYS A 112 1.18 -22.27 -11.71
C CYS A 112 1.79 -20.87 -11.93
N ALA A 113 2.37 -20.25 -10.90
CA ALA A 113 3.06 -18.96 -10.98
C ALA A 113 4.47 -18.99 -10.36
N TYR A 114 5.16 -20.13 -10.46
CA TYR A 114 6.53 -20.28 -9.99
C TYR A 114 7.58 -19.56 -10.84
N ARG A 115 8.57 -18.97 -10.18
CA ARG A 115 9.77 -18.46 -10.85
C ARG A 115 10.79 -19.57 -11.09
N PHE A 116 11.10 -19.84 -12.35
CA PHE A 116 12.11 -20.82 -12.74
C PHE A 116 13.42 -20.14 -13.17
N GLN A 117 14.49 -20.91 -13.38
CA GLN A 117 15.81 -20.39 -13.78
C GLN A 117 15.77 -19.59 -15.09
N ASP A 118 14.87 -19.98 -15.99
CA ASP A 118 14.64 -19.33 -17.28
C ASP A 118 13.79 -18.06 -17.19
N THR A 119 13.18 -17.76 -16.04
CA THR A 119 12.36 -16.57 -15.79
C THR A 119 13.00 -15.69 -14.71
N ASN A 120 14.33 -15.72 -14.62
CA ASN A 120 15.10 -15.01 -13.58
C ASN A 120 15.01 -13.48 -13.63
N LYS A 121 14.54 -12.89 -14.75
CA LYS A 121 14.28 -11.46 -14.90
C LYS A 121 12.94 -11.01 -14.31
N LEU A 122 12.07 -11.96 -13.94
CA LEU A 122 10.75 -11.67 -13.39
C LEU A 122 10.89 -10.93 -12.07
N ARG A 123 10.37 -9.71 -12.05
CA ARG A 123 10.36 -8.80 -10.90
C ARG A 123 8.97 -8.50 -10.37
N LYS A 124 7.90 -8.82 -11.11
CA LYS A 124 6.53 -8.52 -10.70
C LYS A 124 5.51 -9.57 -11.12
N ILE A 125 4.70 -10.02 -10.16
CA ILE A 125 3.50 -10.82 -10.39
C ILE A 125 2.29 -10.07 -9.84
N THR A 126 1.24 -9.89 -10.64
CA THR A 126 -0.03 -9.31 -10.19
C THR A 126 -1.15 -10.31 -10.40
N ILE A 127 -1.87 -10.66 -9.33
CA ILE A 127 -3.09 -11.49 -9.42
C ILE A 127 -4.29 -10.61 -9.10
N GLN A 128 -5.04 -10.19 -10.12
CA GLN A 128 -6.09 -9.17 -9.94
C GLN A 128 -7.31 -9.67 -9.17
N ALA A 129 -7.60 -10.98 -9.21
CA ALA A 129 -8.63 -11.64 -8.43
C ALA A 129 -8.25 -13.12 -8.27
N LEU A 130 -8.66 -13.72 -7.15
CA LEU A 130 -8.54 -15.16 -6.93
C LEU A 130 -9.56 -15.60 -5.89
N LYS A 131 -10.28 -16.70 -6.15
CA LYS A 131 -11.24 -17.28 -5.19
C LYS A 131 -10.65 -18.46 -4.47
N SER A 132 -9.86 -19.29 -5.17
CA SER A 132 -9.25 -20.46 -4.56
C SER A 132 -7.92 -20.83 -5.21
N HIS A 133 -7.16 -21.65 -4.50
CA HIS A 133 -5.90 -22.18 -4.98
C HIS A 133 -5.66 -23.61 -4.52
N ASN A 134 -4.89 -24.36 -5.29
CA ASN A 134 -4.49 -25.72 -4.92
C ASN A 134 -3.06 -25.72 -4.34
N GLY A 135 -2.95 -25.37 -3.05
CA GLY A 135 -1.67 -25.33 -2.34
C GLY A 135 -0.72 -24.26 -2.87
N VAL A 136 0.51 -24.64 -3.18
CA VAL A 136 1.57 -23.68 -3.52
C VAL A 136 1.29 -23.01 -4.88
N ILE A 137 1.34 -21.68 -4.92
CA ILE A 137 1.21 -20.87 -6.15
C ILE A 137 2.55 -20.21 -6.47
N PHE A 138 3.15 -19.60 -5.44
CA PHE A 138 4.35 -18.79 -5.51
C PHE A 138 5.54 -19.52 -4.94
N GLY A 139 6.67 -19.32 -5.59
CA GLY A 139 7.92 -19.96 -5.22
C GLY A 139 8.87 -19.91 -6.38
N GLY A 140 9.93 -20.71 -6.30
CA GLY A 140 10.93 -20.74 -7.35
C GLY A 140 12.35 -20.55 -6.86
N GLN A 141 13.25 -20.32 -7.81
CA GLN A 141 14.69 -20.09 -7.56
C GLN A 141 15.09 -18.66 -7.97
N GLY A 142 16.22 -18.18 -7.44
CA GLY A 142 16.87 -16.93 -7.83
C GLY A 142 16.85 -15.86 -6.73
N ASN A 143 17.64 -14.80 -6.93
CA ASN A 143 17.84 -13.72 -5.95
C ASN A 143 17.37 -12.35 -6.45
N THR A 144 16.69 -12.28 -7.61
CA THR A 144 16.12 -11.02 -8.09
C THR A 144 14.95 -10.60 -7.21
N PRO A 145 14.86 -9.32 -6.81
CA PRO A 145 13.72 -8.82 -6.08
C PRO A 145 12.41 -9.08 -6.82
N LEU A 146 11.42 -9.63 -6.11
CA LEU A 146 10.13 -10.01 -6.64
C LEU A 146 9.02 -9.28 -5.87
N GLU A 147 8.27 -8.47 -6.59
CA GLU A 147 7.03 -7.85 -6.16
C GLU A 147 5.85 -8.79 -6.47
N ILE A 148 5.04 -9.12 -5.46
CA ILE A 148 3.79 -9.85 -5.65
C ILE A 148 2.65 -8.92 -5.24
N ARG A 149 1.71 -8.63 -6.14
CA ARG A 149 0.54 -7.77 -5.85
C ARG A 149 -0.73 -8.61 -5.78
N LEU A 150 -1.36 -8.55 -4.60
CA LEU A 150 -2.59 -9.27 -4.25
C LEU A 150 -3.67 -8.26 -3.82
N PRO A 151 -4.29 -7.49 -4.75
CA PRO A 151 -5.29 -6.47 -4.44
C PRO A 151 -6.65 -7.02 -3.93
N MET A 152 -6.68 -8.26 -3.45
CA MET A 152 -7.88 -8.95 -2.99
C MET A 152 -8.09 -8.73 -1.49
N THR A 153 -9.33 -8.40 -1.12
CA THR A 153 -9.80 -8.15 0.26
C THR A 153 -10.44 -9.39 0.90
N THR A 154 -10.52 -10.48 0.16
CA THR A 154 -10.97 -11.80 0.63
C THR A 154 -9.85 -12.79 0.38
N LEU A 155 -9.53 -13.62 1.37
CA LEU A 155 -8.52 -14.65 1.20
C LEU A 155 -9.02 -15.73 0.24
N PRO A 156 -8.21 -16.13 -0.74
CA PRO A 156 -8.51 -17.29 -1.54
C PRO A 156 -8.45 -18.56 -0.68
N GLU A 157 -9.43 -19.43 -0.89
CA GLU A 157 -9.55 -20.70 -0.20
C GLU A 157 -8.50 -21.69 -0.72
N ASN A 158 -7.82 -22.40 0.20
CA ASN A 158 -6.95 -23.50 -0.18
C ASN A 158 -7.78 -24.77 -0.36
N THR A 159 -7.85 -25.29 -1.59
CA THR A 159 -8.65 -26.48 -1.94
C THR A 159 -7.84 -27.77 -1.92
N MET A 160 -6.57 -27.73 -1.52
CA MET A 160 -5.72 -28.92 -1.50
C MET A 160 -6.22 -29.95 -0.48
N SER A 161 -6.42 -31.18 -0.94
CA SER A 161 -6.72 -32.32 -0.07
C SER A 161 -5.43 -32.98 0.44
N GLY A 162 -5.44 -33.47 1.69
CA GLY A 162 -4.29 -34.13 2.31
C GLY A 162 -3.56 -33.24 3.32
N VAL A 163 -2.24 -33.08 3.19
CA VAL A 163 -1.45 -32.14 3.99
C VAL A 163 -1.41 -30.81 3.22
N PRO A 164 -2.32 -29.87 3.51
CA PRO A 164 -2.41 -28.63 2.75
C PRO A 164 -1.12 -27.83 2.89
N LEU A 165 -0.55 -27.46 1.75
CA LEU A 165 0.62 -26.59 1.70
C LEU A 165 0.18 -25.13 1.52
N PRO A 166 0.83 -24.17 2.22
CA PRO A 166 0.65 -22.75 1.99
C PRO A 166 0.85 -22.32 0.53
N ALA A 167 0.37 -21.13 0.18
CA ALA A 167 0.50 -20.53 -1.15
C ALA A 167 1.96 -20.23 -1.54
N TYR A 168 2.89 -20.24 -0.59
CA TYR A 168 4.29 -19.88 -0.78
C TYR A 168 5.24 -21.05 -0.51
N GLN A 169 6.22 -21.21 -1.40
CA GLN A 169 7.40 -22.07 -1.23
C GLN A 169 8.62 -21.38 -1.85
N LEU A 170 9.21 -20.48 -1.08
CA LEU A 170 10.30 -19.59 -1.42
C LEU A 170 11.64 -20.33 -1.30
N ASN A 171 11.86 -21.30 -2.19
CA ASN A 171 13.08 -22.13 -2.24
C ASN A 171 14.33 -21.29 -2.47
N ASP A 172 15.13 -21.08 -1.42
CA ASP A 172 16.41 -20.35 -1.48
C ASP A 172 16.27 -18.90 -1.98
N MET A 173 15.04 -18.37 -2.07
CA MET A 173 14.81 -16.96 -2.35
C MET A 173 15.06 -16.17 -1.08
N ASN A 174 15.88 -15.13 -1.18
CA ASN A 174 16.05 -14.21 -0.07
C ASN A 174 14.70 -13.51 0.22
N LEU A 175 14.14 -13.69 1.41
CA LEU A 175 12.88 -13.03 1.80
C LEU A 175 12.99 -11.51 1.78
N ASP A 176 14.18 -10.95 2.00
CA ASP A 176 14.44 -9.51 1.84
C ASP A 176 14.22 -9.04 0.40
N SER A 177 14.23 -9.97 -0.56
CA SER A 177 13.99 -9.70 -1.97
C SER A 177 12.52 -9.88 -2.36
N VAL A 178 11.66 -10.42 -1.51
CA VAL A 178 10.23 -10.62 -1.81
C VAL A 178 9.39 -9.58 -1.07
N HIS A 179 8.55 -8.87 -1.80
CA HIS A 179 7.60 -7.90 -1.23
C HIS A 179 6.19 -8.25 -1.69
N VAL A 180 5.33 -8.64 -0.75
CA VAL A 180 3.93 -9.00 -1.04
C VAL A 180 3.02 -7.83 -0.69
N PHE A 181 2.52 -7.13 -1.71
CA PHE A 181 1.65 -5.98 -1.55
C PHE A 181 0.17 -6.39 -1.49
N VAL A 182 -0.51 -5.96 -0.43
CA VAL A 182 -1.94 -6.19 -0.16
C VAL A 182 -2.69 -4.86 -0.05
N PRO A 183 -4.04 -4.85 -0.06
CA PRO A 183 -4.80 -3.63 0.14
C PRO A 183 -4.53 -3.01 1.51
N VAL A 184 -4.78 -1.70 1.63
CA VAL A 184 -4.64 -0.96 2.90
C VAL A 184 -5.51 -1.58 3.99
N ASP A 185 -4.95 -1.78 5.19
CA ASP A 185 -5.62 -2.33 6.36
C ASP A 185 -6.05 -3.80 6.16
N TYR A 186 -5.24 -4.59 5.43
CA TYR A 186 -5.51 -6.02 5.16
C TYR A 186 -4.32 -6.93 5.46
N SER A 187 -3.16 -6.41 5.85
CA SER A 187 -2.02 -7.25 6.28
C SER A 187 -2.42 -8.21 7.40
N TYR A 188 -3.27 -7.77 8.34
CA TYR A 188 -3.82 -8.62 9.41
C TYR A 188 -4.53 -9.86 8.88
N LEU A 189 -5.30 -9.72 7.80
CA LEU A 189 -6.09 -10.81 7.24
C LEU A 189 -5.16 -11.90 6.69
N TYR A 190 -4.18 -11.52 5.89
CA TYR A 190 -3.22 -12.47 5.33
C TYR A 190 -2.34 -13.12 6.38
N LYS A 191 -1.86 -12.35 7.36
CA LYS A 191 -1.03 -12.85 8.46
C LYS A 191 -1.79 -13.78 9.41
N SER A 192 -3.12 -13.67 9.47
CA SER A 192 -3.96 -14.59 10.27
C SER A 192 -4.17 -15.97 9.63
N SER A 193 -3.89 -16.12 8.34
CA SER A 193 -4.19 -17.34 7.60
C SER A 193 -3.00 -18.30 7.58
N PRO A 194 -3.17 -19.58 7.98
CA PRO A 194 -2.08 -20.56 7.89
C PRO A 194 -1.66 -20.86 6.43
N TRP A 195 -2.49 -20.51 5.44
CA TRP A 195 -2.20 -20.75 4.03
C TRP A 195 -1.46 -19.60 3.35
N TRP A 196 -1.48 -18.41 3.95
CA TRP A 196 -0.92 -17.20 3.36
C TRP A 196 0.18 -16.56 4.23
N SER A 197 0.19 -16.84 5.54
CA SER A 197 1.13 -16.20 6.47
C SER A 197 2.54 -16.78 6.47
N ILE A 198 2.73 -18.01 5.98
CA ILE A 198 3.97 -18.76 6.16
C ILE A 198 4.49 -19.35 4.86
N ASP A 199 5.81 -19.37 4.72
CA ASP A 199 6.50 -20.17 3.72
C ASP A 199 6.46 -21.67 4.07
N SER A 200 6.04 -22.51 3.13
CA SER A 200 5.85 -23.95 3.34
C SER A 200 7.12 -24.76 3.60
N LYS A 201 8.31 -24.21 3.33
CA LYS A 201 9.59 -24.95 3.48
C LYS A 201 10.47 -24.39 4.58
N ALA A 202 10.65 -23.07 4.61
CA ALA A 202 11.45 -22.37 5.60
C ALA A 202 10.67 -22.10 6.90
N TYR A 203 9.33 -22.25 6.89
CA TYR A 203 8.47 -22.02 8.06
C TYR A 203 8.64 -20.62 8.67
N VAL A 204 8.77 -19.63 7.80
CA VAL A 204 9.00 -18.22 8.12
C VAL A 204 7.86 -17.37 7.61
N SER A 205 7.61 -16.24 8.28
CA SER A 205 6.52 -15.34 7.93
C SER A 205 6.72 -14.69 6.56
N VAL A 206 5.64 -14.59 5.81
CA VAL A 206 5.62 -13.89 4.51
C VAL A 206 5.66 -12.38 4.74
N PRO A 207 6.56 -11.64 4.05
CA PRO A 207 6.72 -10.20 4.25
C PRO A 207 5.64 -9.42 3.48
N TYR A 208 4.54 -9.15 4.17
CA TYR A 208 3.45 -8.32 3.67
C TYR A 208 3.73 -6.82 3.82
N TYR A 209 3.38 -6.08 2.78
CA TYR A 209 3.51 -4.62 2.69
C TYR A 209 2.21 -3.99 2.18
N GLU A 210 2.02 -2.74 2.56
CA GLU A 210 0.98 -1.87 2.04
C GLU A 210 1.60 -0.57 1.54
N GLU A 211 0.86 0.19 0.75
CA GLU A 211 1.34 1.41 0.10
C GLU A 211 0.56 2.64 0.57
N LEU A 212 1.30 3.70 0.88
CA LEU A 212 0.73 5.00 1.25
C LEU A 212 1.35 6.11 0.41
N LYS A 213 0.49 6.90 -0.24
CA LYS A 213 0.92 8.10 -0.96
C LYS A 213 1.19 9.26 -0.01
N ILE A 214 2.39 9.80 -0.09
CA ILE A 214 2.82 11.03 0.57
C ILE A 214 2.36 12.23 -0.27
N GLY A 215 1.82 13.25 0.39
CA GLY A 215 1.38 14.47 -0.28
C GLY A 215 2.53 15.24 -0.95
N PRO A 216 2.21 16.19 -1.84
CA PRO A 216 3.22 16.96 -2.58
C PRO A 216 4.13 17.83 -1.70
N ASN A 217 3.79 18.05 -0.42
CA ASN A 217 4.63 18.76 0.53
C ASN A 217 5.35 17.83 1.52
N GLY A 218 5.41 16.53 1.24
CA GLY A 218 6.15 15.57 2.07
C GLY A 218 5.38 15.05 3.29
N TYR A 219 4.06 15.27 3.37
CA TYR A 219 3.24 14.82 4.49
C TYR A 219 1.89 14.24 4.05
N THR A 220 1.34 13.36 4.89
CA THR A 220 0.01 12.76 4.69
C THR A 220 -0.59 12.42 6.07
N SER A 221 -1.89 12.61 6.29
CA SER A 221 -2.55 12.09 7.50
C SER A 221 -3.00 10.65 7.27
N TYR A 222 -2.94 9.82 8.32
CA TYR A 222 -3.20 8.39 8.18
C TYR A 222 -3.87 7.78 9.41
N TYR A 223 -4.55 6.66 9.18
CA TYR A 223 -5.29 5.88 10.18
C TYR A 223 -5.50 4.46 9.67
N LEU A 224 -5.27 3.46 10.53
CA LEU A 224 -5.57 2.04 10.30
C LEU A 224 -6.52 1.55 11.41
N GLU A 225 -7.49 0.69 11.06
CA GLU A 225 -8.52 0.22 11.99
C GLU A 225 -8.12 -1.11 12.63
N ASN A 226 -7.63 -2.04 11.82
CA ASN A 226 -7.48 -3.44 12.19
C ASN A 226 -6.06 -3.79 12.65
N GLU A 227 -5.08 -2.97 12.29
CA GLU A 227 -3.65 -3.28 12.41
C GLU A 227 -2.80 -2.07 12.81
N ASN A 228 -1.68 -2.37 13.47
CA ASN A 228 -0.68 -1.38 13.82
C ASN A 228 0.19 -1.02 12.60
N PHE A 229 0.91 0.09 12.69
CA PHE A 229 1.72 0.63 11.60
C PHE A 229 3.18 0.75 12.03
N GLU A 230 4.09 0.11 11.32
CA GLU A 230 5.52 0.32 11.51
C GLU A 230 6.00 1.51 10.67
N VAL A 231 6.61 2.52 11.32
CA VAL A 231 7.11 3.71 10.62
C VAL A 231 8.23 3.31 9.64
N PRO A 232 8.06 3.53 8.32
CA PRO A 232 9.03 3.07 7.33
C PRO A 232 10.33 3.88 7.38
N THR A 233 11.42 3.30 6.85
CA THR A 233 12.71 3.98 6.73
C THR A 233 12.57 5.26 5.89
N GLY A 234 13.21 6.34 6.33
CA GLY A 234 13.10 7.65 5.67
C GLY A 234 11.83 8.44 6.03
N SER A 235 10.97 7.89 6.89
CA SER A 235 9.78 8.55 7.41
C SER A 235 9.88 8.82 8.92
N THR A 236 9.05 9.75 9.38
CA THR A 236 8.77 10.00 10.80
C THR A 236 7.28 10.19 10.94
N ALA A 237 6.67 9.51 11.92
CA ALA A 237 5.26 9.68 12.27
C ALA A 237 5.13 10.72 13.39
N TYR A 238 4.02 11.44 13.40
CA TYR A 238 3.74 12.48 14.39
C TYR A 238 2.32 12.37 14.90
N ILE A 239 2.17 12.53 16.22
CA ILE A 239 0.88 12.74 16.87
C ILE A 239 0.81 14.16 17.43
N ILE A 240 -0.41 14.64 17.66
CA ILE A 240 -0.64 15.98 18.20
C ILE A 240 -1.12 15.85 19.64
N LYS A 241 -0.36 16.38 20.60
CA LYS A 241 -0.67 16.31 22.04
C LYS A 241 -1.27 17.62 22.57
N GLY A 242 -1.25 18.68 21.77
CA GLY A 242 -1.73 19.99 22.20
C GLY A 242 -1.54 21.10 21.19
N ALA A 243 -1.87 22.31 21.63
CA ALA A 243 -1.84 23.54 20.85
C ALA A 243 -1.36 24.71 21.73
N ILE A 244 -0.35 25.46 21.31
CA ILE A 244 0.11 26.65 22.05
C ILE A 244 -0.48 27.89 21.39
N ASN A 245 -1.25 28.67 22.15
CA ASN A 245 -1.70 29.98 21.71
C ASN A 245 -0.53 30.96 21.67
N ARG A 246 -0.19 31.49 20.49
CA ARG A 246 0.71 32.63 20.36
C ARG A 246 -0.11 33.92 20.27
N LEU A 247 0.28 34.93 21.04
CA LEU A 247 -0.31 36.27 20.92
C LEU A 247 -0.06 36.78 19.49
N ASN A 248 -1.15 37.07 18.75
CA ASN A 248 -1.15 37.62 17.39
C ASN A 248 -0.69 36.69 16.24
N TYR A 249 -0.52 35.39 16.48
CA TYR A 249 -0.15 34.40 15.44
C TYR A 249 -1.02 33.15 15.48
N THR A 250 -0.95 32.39 14.40
CA THR A 250 -1.26 30.96 14.30
C THR A 250 -0.57 30.22 15.45
N GLY A 251 -1.32 29.44 16.24
CA GLY A 251 -0.73 28.70 17.35
C GLY A 251 0.09 27.49 16.89
N ASP A 252 1.07 27.06 17.69
CA ASP A 252 1.89 25.89 17.34
C ASP A 252 1.24 24.60 17.79
N ALA A 253 1.41 23.53 17.02
CA ALA A 253 1.07 22.20 17.49
C ALA A 253 2.15 21.74 18.50
N VAL A 254 1.72 21.11 19.59
CA VAL A 254 2.61 20.29 20.40
C VAL A 254 2.64 18.92 19.75
N VAL A 255 3.76 18.60 19.10
CA VAL A 255 3.93 17.36 18.36
C VAL A 255 4.84 16.41 19.14
N GLU A 256 4.49 15.13 19.10
CA GLU A 256 5.38 14.05 19.51
C GLU A 256 5.76 13.25 18.25
N ALA A 257 7.05 12.97 18.11
CA ALA A 257 7.62 12.37 16.91
C ALA A 257 8.07 10.94 17.18
N PHE A 258 7.75 10.04 16.25
CA PHE A 258 8.13 8.64 16.28
C PHE A 258 9.01 8.33 15.06
N PRO A 259 10.29 7.98 15.26
CA PRO A 259 11.21 7.70 14.16
C PRO A 259 10.88 6.38 13.46
N ALA A 260 11.52 6.12 12.32
CA ALA A 260 11.48 4.84 11.63
C ALA A 260 11.70 3.65 12.58
N GLY A 261 10.95 2.57 12.37
CA GLY A 261 10.93 1.36 13.22
C GLY A 261 10.01 1.45 14.44
N SER A 262 9.46 2.62 14.76
CA SER A 262 8.41 2.72 15.79
C SER A 262 7.12 2.06 15.34
N ILE A 263 6.40 1.41 16.26
CA ILE A 263 5.10 0.78 15.97
C ILE A 263 3.98 1.65 16.54
N ILE A 264 3.18 2.24 15.66
CA ILE A 264 1.99 3.03 16.02
C ILE A 264 0.81 2.07 16.22
N PRO A 265 0.14 2.06 17.39
CA PRO A 265 -1.03 1.23 17.63
C PRO A 265 -2.12 1.40 16.57
N LYS A 266 -2.87 0.34 16.31
CA LYS A 266 -4.11 0.44 15.51
C LYS A 266 -5.09 1.44 16.13
N GLN A 267 -6.03 1.92 15.33
CA GLN A 267 -7.01 2.94 15.72
C GLN A 267 -6.39 4.26 16.21
N THR A 268 -5.20 4.59 15.70
CA THR A 268 -4.48 5.83 16.01
C THR A 268 -4.41 6.71 14.76
N GLY A 269 -4.87 7.96 14.87
CA GLY A 269 -4.62 8.97 13.84
C GLY A 269 -3.21 9.55 13.97
N PHE A 270 -2.47 9.64 12.87
CA PHE A 270 -1.13 10.25 12.85
C PHE A 270 -0.85 11.00 11.54
N ILE A 271 0.20 11.81 11.54
CA ILE A 271 0.77 12.41 10.33
C ILE A 271 2.06 11.66 9.99
N LEU A 272 2.21 11.21 8.75
CA LEU A 272 3.45 10.61 8.27
C LEU A 272 4.18 11.60 7.37
N SER A 273 5.48 11.76 7.62
CA SER A 273 6.40 12.46 6.71
C SER A 273 7.09 11.51 5.74
N GLY A 274 7.51 12.01 4.59
CA GLY A 274 8.32 11.29 3.63
C GLY A 274 8.70 12.17 2.45
N THR A 275 9.32 11.58 1.43
CA THR A 275 9.64 12.27 0.18
C THR A 275 8.37 12.82 -0.46
N ALA A 276 8.38 14.11 -0.81
CA ALA A 276 7.25 14.79 -1.42
C ALA A 276 6.74 14.06 -2.68
N GLY A 277 5.43 13.76 -2.70
CA GLY A 277 4.75 13.14 -3.84
C GLY A 277 5.07 11.65 -4.07
N SER A 278 5.91 11.02 -3.24
CA SER A 278 6.24 9.60 -3.39
C SER A 278 5.16 8.68 -2.83
N THR A 279 5.25 7.40 -3.17
CA THR A 279 4.55 6.32 -2.47
C THR A 279 5.57 5.63 -1.57
N VAL A 280 5.21 5.41 -0.30
CA VAL A 280 6.00 4.61 0.63
C VAL A 280 5.37 3.23 0.80
N ALA A 281 6.20 2.20 0.78
CA ALA A 281 5.81 0.87 1.24
C ALA A 281 6.04 0.79 2.76
N TYR A 282 5.10 0.23 3.50
CA TYR A 282 5.22 0.05 4.95
C TYR A 282 4.74 -1.34 5.36
N ARG A 283 5.17 -1.78 6.54
CA ARG A 283 4.68 -3.00 7.18
C ARG A 283 3.63 -2.65 8.22
N ALA A 284 2.60 -3.48 8.30
CA ALA A 284 1.54 -3.38 9.29
C ALA A 284 1.24 -4.76 9.90
N CYS A 285 0.52 -4.78 11.02
CA CYS A 285 0.30 -6.00 11.81
C CYS A 285 1.64 -6.69 12.14
N VAL A 286 2.55 -5.91 12.73
CA VAL A 286 3.88 -6.36 13.14
C VAL A 286 3.90 -6.62 14.64
N ASP A 287 4.73 -7.58 15.05
CA ASP A 287 4.98 -7.86 16.46
C ASP A 287 5.99 -6.86 17.03
N GLY A 288 5.81 -6.49 18.29
CA GLY A 288 6.72 -5.60 19.01
C GLY A 288 6.00 -4.66 19.98
N PRO A 289 6.75 -3.92 20.79
CA PRO A 289 6.17 -2.92 21.68
C PRO A 289 5.62 -1.74 20.87
N GLU A 290 4.35 -1.44 21.04
CA GLU A 290 3.75 -0.25 20.46
C GLU A 290 4.10 1.00 21.29
N VAL A 291 4.22 2.15 20.62
CA VAL A 291 4.54 3.42 21.30
C VAL A 291 3.33 3.95 22.08
N ASP A 292 3.59 4.71 23.15
CA ASP A 292 2.52 5.36 23.90
C ASP A 292 1.95 6.56 23.12
N VAL A 293 0.65 6.51 22.84
CA VAL A 293 -0.10 7.54 22.09
C VAL A 293 -1.12 8.26 22.97
N ILE A 294 -1.08 8.10 24.30
CA ILE A 294 -2.00 8.76 25.25
C ILE A 294 -2.03 10.27 25.03
N GLY A 295 -3.23 10.86 24.98
CA GLY A 295 -3.39 12.30 24.79
C GLY A 295 -3.24 12.78 23.35
N ASN A 296 -3.12 11.87 22.37
CA ASN A 296 -3.26 12.22 20.96
C ASN A 296 -4.62 12.86 20.68
N LEU A 297 -4.62 13.97 19.96
CA LEU A 297 -5.79 14.76 19.59
C LEU A 297 -6.25 14.48 18.15
N LEU A 298 -5.50 13.66 17.41
CA LEU A 298 -5.92 13.20 16.09
C LEU A 298 -6.96 12.10 16.22
N VAL A 299 -8.03 12.24 15.46
CA VAL A 299 -9.05 11.21 15.28
C VAL A 299 -9.10 10.84 13.80
N GLY A 300 -9.21 9.55 13.51
CA GLY A 300 -9.24 9.03 12.16
C GLY A 300 -10.31 7.98 11.97
N THR A 301 -10.42 7.50 10.74
CA THR A 301 -11.41 6.52 10.34
C THR A 301 -10.90 5.73 9.14
N ALA A 302 -11.24 4.44 9.07
CA ALA A 302 -10.97 3.60 7.90
C ALA A 302 -11.95 3.85 6.75
N THR A 303 -13.11 4.46 7.03
CA THR A 303 -14.13 4.78 6.01
C THR A 303 -14.35 6.29 5.94
N GLU A 304 -15.05 6.80 4.94
CA GLU A 304 -15.37 8.22 4.94
C GLU A 304 -16.34 8.55 6.08
N GLN A 305 -15.97 9.48 6.96
CA GLN A 305 -16.75 9.83 8.14
C GLN A 305 -16.75 11.33 8.42
N GLU A 306 -17.89 11.86 8.89
CA GLU A 306 -17.96 13.19 9.46
C GLU A 306 -17.82 13.14 10.99
N PHE A 307 -16.89 13.93 11.53
CA PHE A 307 -16.70 14.14 12.95
C PHE A 307 -17.28 15.50 13.36
N SER A 308 -18.16 15.49 14.36
CA SER A 308 -18.76 16.69 14.96
C SER A 308 -19.05 16.45 16.44
N GLY A 309 -19.23 17.53 17.21
CA GLY A 309 -19.49 17.43 18.64
C GLY A 309 -19.36 18.76 19.38
N ALA A 310 -20.21 18.96 20.39
CA ALA A 310 -20.13 20.13 21.25
C ALA A 310 -18.83 20.13 22.06
N GLY A 311 -18.26 21.31 22.33
CA GLY A 311 -17.03 21.44 23.09
C GLY A 311 -15.74 21.12 22.32
N TYR A 312 -15.82 20.96 20.99
CA TYR A 312 -14.67 20.68 20.14
C TYR A 312 -14.63 21.59 18.91
N LYS A 313 -13.41 21.74 18.36
CA LYS A 313 -13.16 22.26 17.03
C LYS A 313 -12.40 21.25 16.19
N TYR A 314 -12.76 21.19 14.91
CA TYR A 314 -12.31 20.15 13.98
C TYR A 314 -11.53 20.75 12.80
N TYR A 315 -10.44 20.10 12.43
CA TYR A 315 -9.53 20.58 11.40
C TYR A 315 -9.03 19.44 10.51
N ILE A 316 -8.91 19.71 9.22
CA ILE A 316 -8.28 18.80 8.25
C ILE A 316 -6.80 19.12 8.13
N PHE A 317 -5.97 18.10 7.98
CA PHE A 317 -4.57 18.27 7.66
C PHE A 317 -4.41 18.57 6.16
N GLY A 318 -3.71 19.65 5.82
CA GLY A 318 -3.58 20.09 4.43
C GLY A 318 -2.58 21.23 4.27
N ASN A 319 -2.43 21.69 3.03
CA ASN A 319 -1.58 22.83 2.69
C ASN A 319 -2.45 24.04 2.39
N GLY A 320 -2.39 25.05 3.26
CA GLY A 320 -3.15 26.29 3.14
C GLY A 320 -2.25 27.49 2.89
N SER A 321 -2.78 28.70 3.15
CA SER A 321 -2.05 29.96 2.94
C SER A 321 -0.77 30.08 3.77
N GLU A 322 -0.72 29.40 4.93
CA GLU A 322 0.41 29.41 5.86
C GLU A 322 1.25 28.13 5.76
N GLY A 323 1.12 27.36 4.68
CA GLY A 323 1.85 26.11 4.47
C GLY A 323 1.15 24.86 5.02
N GLN A 324 1.92 23.80 5.28
CA GLN A 324 1.38 22.54 5.77
C GLN A 324 0.90 22.65 7.23
N GLY A 325 -0.34 22.26 7.50
CA GLY A 325 -0.97 22.49 8.80
C GLY A 325 -2.38 21.94 8.94
N PHE A 326 -3.04 22.33 10.03
CA PHE A 326 -4.44 21.99 10.30
C PHE A 326 -5.34 23.20 10.03
N TYR A 327 -6.36 23.00 9.20
CA TYR A 327 -7.24 24.05 8.69
C TYR A 327 -8.72 23.69 8.86
N HIS A 328 -9.58 24.70 9.01
CA HIS A 328 -11.03 24.46 8.92
C HIS A 328 -11.38 23.99 7.51
N GLN A 329 -12.23 22.96 7.43
CA GLN A 329 -12.68 22.43 6.14
C GLN A 329 -13.77 23.32 5.55
N GLY A 330 -13.42 24.10 4.52
CA GLY A 330 -14.37 24.90 3.74
C GLY A 330 -15.27 25.78 4.62
N THR A 331 -16.58 25.71 4.39
CA THR A 331 -17.59 26.51 5.11
C THR A 331 -17.98 25.95 6.48
N ARG A 332 -17.38 24.84 6.94
CA ARG A 332 -17.72 24.19 8.23
C ARG A 332 -17.23 24.97 9.45
N LYS A 333 -16.31 25.93 9.28
CA LYS A 333 -15.81 26.85 10.33
C LYS A 333 -15.37 26.14 11.62
N GLY A 334 -14.81 24.94 11.47
CA GLY A 334 -14.34 24.09 12.55
C GLY A 334 -15.43 23.43 13.41
N ASN A 335 -16.71 23.55 13.07
CA ASN A 335 -17.80 22.88 13.80
C ASN A 335 -17.88 21.38 13.50
N SER A 336 -17.39 20.97 12.34
CA SER A 336 -17.20 19.57 11.97
C SER A 336 -16.10 19.42 10.92
N MET A 337 -15.66 18.19 10.68
CA MET A 337 -14.77 17.83 9.58
C MET A 337 -15.24 16.52 8.95
N LYS A 338 -15.21 16.44 7.62
CA LYS A 338 -15.39 15.20 6.87
C LYS A 338 -14.03 14.67 6.45
N VAL A 339 -13.68 13.48 6.91
CA VAL A 339 -12.39 12.82 6.72
C VAL A 339 -12.59 11.62 5.80
N GLY A 340 -11.73 11.46 4.80
CA GLY A 340 -11.79 10.33 3.86
C GLY A 340 -11.33 9.02 4.50
N ALA A 341 -11.53 7.92 3.78
CA ALA A 341 -11.07 6.59 4.19
C ALA A 341 -9.56 6.57 4.49
N HIS A 342 -9.18 5.92 5.60
CA HIS A 342 -7.82 5.80 6.11
C HIS A 342 -7.11 7.15 6.33
N ARG A 343 -7.87 8.18 6.71
CA ARG A 343 -7.33 9.51 7.02
C ARG A 343 -7.65 9.91 8.45
N ALA A 344 -6.86 10.86 8.95
CA ALA A 344 -7.05 11.48 10.24
C ALA A 344 -7.17 13.01 10.13
N GLY A 345 -7.84 13.61 11.11
CA GLY A 345 -7.94 15.04 11.33
C GLY A 345 -7.80 15.38 12.82
N LEU A 346 -7.71 16.66 13.13
CA LEU A 346 -7.53 17.13 14.51
C LEU A 346 -8.88 17.41 15.18
N LYS A 347 -9.09 16.82 16.36
CA LYS A 347 -10.20 17.11 17.26
C LYS A 347 -9.67 17.83 18.50
N LEU A 348 -9.81 19.15 18.51
CA LEU A 348 -9.29 20.01 19.57
C LEU A 348 -10.39 20.38 20.57
N PRO A 349 -10.24 20.08 21.88
CA PRO A 349 -11.17 20.57 22.91
C PRO A 349 -11.23 22.10 22.96
N THR A 350 -12.40 22.68 23.19
CA THR A 350 -12.53 24.14 23.42
C THR A 350 -12.21 24.54 24.85
N THR A 351 -12.17 23.58 25.78
CA THR A 351 -11.75 23.80 27.16
C THR A 351 -10.22 23.75 27.24
N GLY A 352 -9.61 24.76 27.88
CA GLY A 352 -8.15 24.89 27.96
C GLY A 352 -7.47 25.54 26.74
N PHE A 353 -8.21 25.83 25.67
CA PHE A 353 -7.70 26.45 24.44
C PHE A 353 -8.61 27.60 23.99
N SER A 354 -8.07 28.82 23.84
CA SER A 354 -8.87 29.99 23.48
C SER A 354 -9.44 29.91 22.04
N PRO A 355 -10.77 29.89 21.84
CA PRO A 355 -11.39 29.60 20.54
C PRO A 355 -11.63 30.83 19.62
N ALA A 356 -11.07 32.01 19.95
CA ALA A 356 -11.54 33.28 19.39
C ALA A 356 -10.97 33.67 18.01
N LYS A 357 -10.01 32.93 17.42
CA LYS A 357 -9.46 33.22 16.07
C LYS A 357 -9.27 31.92 15.27
N PRO A 358 -9.38 31.93 13.92
CA PRO A 358 -9.06 30.78 13.09
C PRO A 358 -7.64 30.28 13.42
N PHE A 359 -7.58 29.08 13.97
CA PHE A 359 -6.37 28.49 14.50
C PHE A 359 -5.73 27.69 13.38
N VAL A 360 -4.88 28.34 12.59
CA VAL A 360 -3.99 27.61 11.68
C VAL A 360 -2.81 27.13 12.52
N PHE A 361 -2.46 25.86 12.37
CA PHE A 361 -1.32 25.26 13.04
C PHE A 361 -0.16 25.19 12.04
N ASN A 362 0.96 25.87 12.30
CA ASN A 362 2.16 25.67 11.48
C ASN A 362 2.83 24.36 11.90
N PHE A 363 2.50 23.27 11.20
CA PHE A 363 3.02 21.94 11.52
C PHE A 363 4.53 21.86 11.27
N GLU A 364 5.03 22.51 10.22
CA GLU A 364 6.46 22.51 9.90
C GLU A 364 7.30 23.24 10.95
N GLU A 365 6.80 24.36 11.50
CA GLU A 365 7.48 25.05 12.60
C GLU A 365 7.50 24.17 13.87
N ALA A 366 6.40 23.51 14.19
CA ALA A 366 6.36 22.57 15.31
C ALA A 366 7.38 21.43 15.15
N VAL A 367 7.49 20.86 13.93
CA VAL A 367 8.50 19.83 13.61
C VAL A 367 9.93 20.40 13.68
N ARG A 368 10.18 21.63 13.21
CA ARG A 368 11.51 22.26 13.36
C ARG A 368 11.89 22.46 14.83
N ASN A 369 10.93 22.81 15.67
CA ASN A 369 11.17 23.06 17.10
C ASN A 369 11.46 21.77 17.87
N THR A 370 10.95 20.61 17.44
CA THR A 370 11.34 19.32 18.05
C THR A 370 12.76 18.90 17.68
N VAL A 371 13.24 19.23 16.47
CA VAL A 371 14.61 18.90 16.02
C VAL A 371 15.65 19.85 16.62
N THR A 372 15.32 21.13 16.80
CA THR A 372 16.29 22.15 17.24
C THR A 372 16.29 22.41 18.74
N GLY A 373 15.25 21.97 19.47
CA GLY A 373 15.07 22.29 20.90
C GLY A 373 14.87 23.78 21.20
N ILE A 374 14.77 24.64 20.17
CA ILE A 374 14.59 26.09 20.32
C ILE A 374 13.10 26.38 20.20
N SER A 375 12.41 26.49 21.33
CA SER A 375 10.96 26.72 21.34
C SER A 375 10.53 28.18 21.25
N THR A 376 11.45 29.16 21.44
CA THR A 376 11.36 30.60 21.06
C THR A 376 12.34 31.46 21.89
N VAL A 377 12.67 32.65 21.38
CA VAL A 377 13.25 33.77 22.14
C VAL A 377 12.16 34.31 23.07
N LYS A 378 12.29 34.11 24.38
CA LYS A 378 11.38 34.73 25.33
C LYS A 378 11.67 36.24 25.39
N THR A 379 10.66 37.09 25.23
CA THR A 379 10.69 38.46 25.76
C THR A 379 10.46 38.40 27.27
N GLU A 380 11.45 37.90 28.00
CA GLU A 380 11.56 38.15 29.43
C GLU A 380 12.27 39.50 29.60
N SER A 381 11.68 40.43 30.35
CA SER A 381 12.38 41.63 30.81
C SER A 381 13.65 41.16 31.52
N ALA A 382 14.82 41.65 31.11
CA ALA A 382 16.06 41.32 31.81
C ALA A 382 15.87 41.59 33.30
N ALA A 383 16.02 40.57 34.14
CA ALA A 383 16.19 40.78 35.57
C ALA A 383 17.33 41.80 35.72
N LYS A 384 17.12 42.84 36.55
CA LYS A 384 17.89 44.10 36.52
C LYS A 384 19.42 43.95 36.64
N ASP A 385 19.95 42.78 36.96
CA ASP A 385 21.37 42.55 37.23
C ASP A 385 21.98 41.32 36.52
N ALA A 386 21.28 40.68 35.57
CA ALA A 386 21.83 39.50 34.87
C ALA A 386 22.88 39.87 33.79
N PRO A 387 24.04 39.18 33.70
CA PRO A 387 25.01 39.40 32.64
C PRO A 387 24.40 39.14 31.25
N ILE A 388 24.63 40.09 30.32
CA ILE A 388 24.15 40.04 28.94
C ILE A 388 25.32 39.71 28.02
N TYR A 389 25.12 38.80 27.07
CA TYR A 389 26.12 38.43 26.07
C TYR A 389 25.58 38.61 24.65
N ASN A 390 26.44 38.94 23.69
CA ASN A 390 26.09 38.87 22.26
C ASN A 390 26.08 37.40 21.78
N LEU A 391 25.71 37.18 20.51
CA LEU A 391 25.64 35.83 19.93
C LEU A 391 27.01 35.15 19.76
N GLN A 392 28.10 35.89 19.90
CA GLN A 392 29.48 35.39 19.90
C GLN A 392 29.98 35.06 21.31
N GLY A 393 29.15 35.21 22.35
CA GLY A 393 29.54 34.91 23.74
C GLY A 393 30.34 36.02 24.43
N CYS A 394 30.47 37.20 23.83
CA CYS A 394 31.11 38.36 24.46
C CYS A 394 30.11 39.09 25.36
N ARG A 395 30.53 39.48 26.57
CA ARG A 395 29.69 40.25 27.51
C ARG A 395 29.42 41.65 26.96
N VAL A 396 28.17 42.10 27.04
CA VAL A 396 27.69 43.40 26.55
C VAL A 396 27.13 44.20 27.72
N THR A 397 27.62 45.42 27.92
CA THR A 397 27.21 46.30 29.04
C THR A 397 26.15 47.32 28.64
N ASN A 398 26.08 47.70 27.36
CA ASN A 398 25.09 48.64 26.82
C ASN A 398 24.39 48.02 25.60
N PRO A 399 23.43 47.10 25.80
CA PRO A 399 22.70 46.51 24.68
C PRO A 399 21.87 47.57 23.94
N THR A 400 21.86 47.46 22.61
CA THR A 400 20.98 48.21 21.71
C THR A 400 19.83 47.31 21.27
N ASN A 401 19.02 47.74 20.30
CA ASN A 401 18.00 46.89 19.70
C ASN A 401 18.65 45.64 19.07
N GLY A 402 18.39 44.45 19.59
CA GLY A 402 19.04 43.23 19.11
C GLY A 402 18.78 41.99 19.95
N ILE A 403 19.23 40.84 19.45
CA ILE A 403 19.14 39.55 20.16
C ILE A 403 20.41 39.34 20.99
N TYR A 404 20.22 39.00 22.26
CA TYR A 404 21.28 38.74 23.25
C TYR A 404 21.06 37.41 23.96
N ILE A 405 22.06 36.94 24.68
CA ILE A 405 21.96 35.81 25.61
C ILE A 405 21.96 36.36 27.05
N VAL A 406 20.91 36.04 27.80
CA VAL A 406 20.76 36.39 29.22
C VAL A 406 20.35 35.12 29.96
N ASN A 407 21.09 34.74 31.01
CA ASN A 407 20.86 33.49 31.76
C ASN A 407 20.75 32.23 30.88
N GLY A 408 21.63 32.11 29.87
CA GLY A 408 21.65 30.97 28.95
C GLY A 408 20.50 30.93 27.94
N LYS A 409 19.64 31.95 27.88
CA LYS A 409 18.50 32.02 26.95
C LYS A 409 18.67 33.20 25.99
N LYS A 410 18.23 33.02 24.74
CA LYS A 410 18.14 34.11 23.76
C LYS A 410 16.99 35.06 24.17
N VAL A 411 17.26 36.35 24.24
CA VAL A 411 16.33 37.42 24.62
C VAL A 411 16.45 38.57 23.61
N LEU A 412 15.32 39.12 23.16
CA LEU A 412 15.28 40.33 22.34
C LEU A 412 15.26 41.55 23.26
N ILE A 413 16.31 42.37 23.21
CA ILE A 413 16.36 43.66 23.92
C ILE A 413 15.94 44.75 22.95
N LYS A 414 14.97 45.58 23.35
CA LYS A 414 14.56 46.81 22.65
C LYS A 414 14.67 47.98 23.63
N LYS A 415 15.31 49.06 23.20
CA LYS A 415 15.36 50.34 23.89
C LYS A 415 14.16 51.20 23.51
#